data_AF-A0A937NRZ4-F1
#
_entry.id   AF-A0A937NRZ4-F1
#
_cell.length_a   1.000
_cell.length_b   1.000
_cell.length_c   1.000
_cell.angle_alpha   90.00
_cell.angle_beta   90.00
_cell.angle_gamma   90.00
#
_symmetry.space_group_name_H-M   'P 1'
#
loop_
_entity.id
_entity.type
_entity.pdbx_description
1 polymer ?
#
loop_
_entity_poly.entity_id
_entity_poly.type
_entity_poly.pdbx_seq_one_letter_code
_entity_poly.pdbx_strand_id
1 'polypeptide(L)'
;MDNLNDEHNLPDDVKAILHLLETDQAAFEHIIEPQLRRQYQQALEALCAEMHNPDREREVVWKKLGKLKTSGRPAPEHIPTLIELERITRETGGTAYCAVEETVFKEMTSLSHPDLIAFLVEAFQYRRRYDNFAGRRREYSVDIVAVIAARTGAPEAIAALGKMLAGPTPKIRGVALDIIYEAYKREGCDMPPPLLDYFWQLGRDDPDQRVRQTALAFLQRLGHVSYKEALEYLEGR
;
A
#
# COMPACT_ATOMS: atom_id res chain seq x y z
N MET A 1 14.66 -8.42 18.98
CA MET A 1 13.23 -8.65 18.71
C MET A 1 12.55 -8.24 20.00
N ASP A 2 12.24 -6.95 20.11
CA ASP A 2 11.73 -6.40 21.36
C ASP A 2 10.20 -6.48 21.36
N ASN A 3 9.70 -7.02 22.47
CA ASN A 3 8.31 -7.28 22.79
C ASN A 3 7.43 -6.03 22.56
N LEU A 4 6.48 -6.14 21.63
CA LEU A 4 5.41 -5.16 21.42
C LEU A 4 4.15 -5.43 22.27
N ASN A 5 4.23 -6.25 23.31
CA ASN A 5 3.08 -6.68 24.12
C ASN A 5 3.20 -6.32 25.61
N ASP A 6 3.68 -5.12 25.93
CA ASP A 6 3.66 -4.63 27.32
C ASP A 6 2.55 -3.58 27.47
N GLU A 7 1.30 -4.04 27.52
CA GLU A 7 0.09 -3.22 27.76
C GLU A 7 0.20 -2.35 29.03
N HIS A 8 1.14 -2.68 29.93
CA HIS A 8 1.36 -1.97 31.18
C HIS A 8 2.07 -0.62 30.99
N ASN A 9 2.69 -0.37 29.84
CA ASN A 9 3.47 0.85 29.58
C ASN A 9 2.76 1.87 28.67
N LEU A 10 1.47 1.70 28.43
CA LEU A 10 0.67 2.66 27.68
C LEU A 10 0.41 3.93 28.52
N PRO A 11 0.47 5.13 27.91
CA PRO A 11 0.01 6.37 28.52
C PRO A 11 -1.42 6.25 29.06
N ASP A 12 -1.73 6.96 30.15
CA ASP A 12 -3.01 6.83 30.87
C ASP A 12 -4.23 7.18 30.00
N ASP A 13 -4.07 8.13 29.08
CA ASP A 13 -5.08 8.48 28.08
C ASP A 13 -5.33 7.35 27.07
N VAL A 14 -4.29 6.63 26.66
CA VAL A 14 -4.43 5.44 25.79
C VAL A 14 -5.12 4.30 26.52
N LYS A 15 -4.77 4.06 27.79
CA LYS A 15 -5.45 3.07 28.65
C LYS A 15 -6.94 3.40 28.83
N ALA A 16 -7.27 4.68 29.04
CA ALA A 16 -8.66 5.12 29.16
C ALA A 16 -9.46 4.92 27.86
N ILE A 17 -8.86 5.19 26.69
CA ILE A 17 -9.49 4.97 25.39
C ILE A 17 -9.73 3.47 25.14
N LEU A 18 -8.75 2.61 25.43
CA LEU A 18 -8.90 1.15 25.28
C LEU A 18 -9.98 0.60 26.22
N HIS A 19 -10.00 1.06 27.47
CA HIS A 19 -11.03 0.65 28.42
C HIS A 19 -12.43 1.09 27.98
N LEU A 20 -12.58 2.30 27.42
CA LEU A 20 -13.83 2.77 26.84
C LEU A 20 -14.27 1.94 25.63
N LEU A 21 -13.34 1.55 24.76
CA LEU A 21 -13.64 0.67 23.62
C LEU A 21 -14.18 -0.69 24.07
N GLU A 22 -13.67 -1.22 25.19
CA GLU A 22 -14.08 -2.52 25.75
C GLU A 22 -15.37 -2.46 26.57
N THR A 23 -15.65 -1.34 27.24
CA THR A 23 -16.74 -1.23 28.21
C THR A 23 -17.94 -0.42 27.72
N ASP A 24 -17.74 0.51 26.79
CA ASP A 24 -18.79 1.37 26.23
C ASP A 24 -18.46 1.73 24.76
N GLN A 25 -18.60 0.72 23.90
CA GLN A 25 -18.36 0.84 22.46
C GLN A 25 -19.19 1.99 21.83
N ALA A 26 -20.42 2.22 22.32
CA ALA A 26 -21.27 3.30 21.81
C ALA A 26 -20.70 4.69 22.15
N ALA A 27 -20.18 4.90 23.37
CA ALA A 27 -19.51 6.14 23.73
C ALA A 27 -18.21 6.36 22.93
N PHE A 28 -17.46 5.30 22.67
CA PHE A 28 -16.27 5.37 21.82
C PHE A 28 -16.64 5.81 20.39
N GLU A 29 -17.59 5.14 19.76
CA GLU A 29 -18.05 5.41 18.38
C GLU A 29 -18.67 6.81 18.24
N HIS A 30 -19.43 7.28 19.23
CA HIS A 30 -20.14 8.56 19.14
C HIS A 30 -19.32 9.79 19.57
N ILE A 31 -18.28 9.63 20.38
CA ILE A 31 -17.57 10.77 20.98
C ILE A 31 -16.08 10.75 20.62
N ILE A 32 -15.39 9.63 20.87
CA ILE A 32 -13.93 9.55 20.76
C ILE A 32 -13.50 9.41 19.30
N GLU A 33 -14.12 8.52 18.54
CA GLU A 33 -13.76 8.26 17.16
C GLU A 33 -13.90 9.52 16.26
N PRO A 34 -14.99 10.29 16.30
CA PRO A 34 -15.10 11.54 15.53
C PRO A 34 -14.08 12.60 15.94
N GLN A 35 -13.63 12.60 17.19
CA GLN A 35 -12.57 13.49 17.65
C GLN A 35 -11.21 13.08 17.08
N LEU A 36 -10.87 11.79 17.12
CA LEU A 36 -9.62 11.26 16.55
C LEU A 36 -9.58 11.50 15.04
N ARG A 37 -10.68 11.26 14.31
CA ARG A 37 -10.78 11.54 12.88
C ARG A 37 -10.51 13.03 12.58
N ARG A 38 -11.11 13.95 13.34
CA ARG A 38 -10.84 15.40 13.20
C ARG A 38 -9.39 15.76 13.50
N GLN A 39 -8.78 15.18 14.53
CA GLN A 39 -7.37 15.42 14.85
C GLN A 39 -6.45 14.93 13.72
N TYR A 40 -6.74 13.76 13.16
CA TYR A 40 -6.03 13.22 12.02
C TYR A 40 -6.15 14.14 10.80
N GLN A 41 -7.36 14.56 10.43
CA GLN A 41 -7.59 15.48 9.32
C GLN A 41 -6.81 16.79 9.50
N GLN A 42 -6.84 17.39 10.69
CA GLN A 42 -6.09 18.61 10.99
C GLN A 42 -4.57 18.40 10.89
N ALA A 43 -4.05 17.25 11.33
CA ALA A 43 -2.63 16.94 11.21
C ALA A 43 -2.21 16.74 9.74
N LEU A 44 -3.08 16.10 8.96
CA LEU A 44 -2.89 15.85 7.54
C LEU A 44 -2.89 17.16 6.74
N GLU A 45 -3.88 18.03 6.95
CA GLU A 45 -3.97 19.37 6.35
C GLU A 45 -2.77 20.24 6.74
N ALA A 46 -2.35 20.22 8.01
CA ALA A 46 -1.20 20.98 8.47
C ALA A 46 0.11 20.53 7.82
N LEU A 47 0.27 19.23 7.55
CA LEU A 47 1.41 18.70 6.81
C LEU A 47 1.31 19.04 5.31
N CYS A 48 0.12 18.94 4.73
CA CYS A 48 -0.13 19.34 3.33
C CYS A 48 0.22 20.81 3.09
N ALA A 49 -0.24 21.71 3.97
CA ALA A 49 0.10 23.13 3.91
C ALA A 49 1.62 23.38 4.03
N GLU A 50 2.33 22.59 4.84
CA GLU A 50 3.80 22.71 4.94
C GLU A 50 4.50 22.22 3.67
N MET A 51 4.00 21.15 3.04
CA MET A 51 4.59 20.65 1.80
C MET A 51 4.40 21.61 0.62
N HIS A 52 3.38 22.46 0.66
CA HIS A 52 3.22 23.59 -0.27
C HIS A 52 4.23 24.73 -0.03
N ASN A 53 4.83 24.84 1.16
CA ASN A 53 5.81 25.87 1.46
C ASN A 53 7.15 25.56 0.76
N PRO A 54 7.60 26.39 -0.21
CA PRO A 54 8.88 26.16 -0.89
C PRO A 54 10.07 26.34 0.07
N ASP A 55 9.92 27.15 1.10
CA ASP A 55 10.95 27.48 2.10
C ASP A 55 10.85 26.61 3.36
N ARG A 56 10.14 25.48 3.28
CA ARG A 56 9.90 24.59 4.42
C ARG A 56 11.20 24.12 5.07
N GLU A 57 11.22 24.16 6.39
CA GLU A 57 12.33 23.66 7.19
C GLU A 57 12.17 22.17 7.50
N ARG A 58 13.30 21.44 7.48
CA ARG A 58 13.31 20.00 7.76
C ARG A 58 12.63 19.66 9.08
N GLU A 59 12.94 20.42 10.12
CA GLU A 59 12.47 20.17 11.48
C GLU A 59 10.96 20.36 11.60
N VAL A 60 10.41 21.36 10.88
CA VAL A 60 8.97 21.63 10.85
C VAL A 60 8.21 20.49 10.16
N VAL A 61 8.73 19.98 9.03
CA VAL A 61 8.16 18.82 8.33
C VAL A 61 8.17 17.59 9.26
N TRP A 62 9.29 17.29 9.93
CA TRP A 62 9.36 16.16 10.85
C TRP A 62 8.40 16.27 12.03
N LYS A 63 8.25 17.48 12.60
CA LYS A 63 7.31 17.73 13.69
C LYS A 63 5.86 17.46 13.26
N LYS A 64 5.47 17.95 12.08
CA LYS A 64 4.12 17.75 11.53
C LYS A 64 3.88 16.29 11.13
N LEU A 65 4.89 15.63 10.55
CA LEU A 65 4.85 14.20 10.24
C LEU A 65 4.71 13.34 11.51
N GLY A 66 5.43 13.70 12.58
CA GLY A 66 5.30 13.06 13.88
C GLY A 66 3.89 13.21 14.45
N LYS A 67 3.32 14.42 14.36
CA LYS A 67 1.94 14.68 14.77
C LYS A 67 0.94 13.81 13.99
N LEU A 68 1.07 13.71 12.67
CA LEU A 68 0.18 12.86 11.85
C LEU A 68 0.17 11.41 12.36
N LYS A 69 1.35 10.84 12.58
CA LYS A 69 1.53 9.46 13.06
C LYS A 69 0.91 9.18 14.43
N THR A 70 0.65 10.22 15.22
CA THR A 70 0.06 10.12 16.56
C THR A 70 -1.38 10.62 16.63
N SER A 71 -1.97 11.11 15.53
CA SER A 71 -3.28 11.80 15.54
C SER A 71 -4.48 10.88 15.30
N GLY A 72 -4.29 9.56 15.27
CA GLY A 72 -5.33 8.57 15.03
C GLY A 72 -5.04 7.69 13.81
N ARG A 73 -6.09 7.16 13.19
CA ARG A 73 -6.02 6.31 11.99
C ARG A 73 -6.73 6.98 10.81
N PRO A 74 -6.32 6.68 9.57
CA PRO A 74 -7.01 7.20 8.40
C PRO A 74 -8.41 6.60 8.28
N ALA A 75 -9.32 7.39 7.71
CA ALA A 75 -10.69 7.02 7.41
C ALA A 75 -11.01 7.44 5.96
N PRO A 76 -12.09 6.91 5.33
CA PRO A 76 -12.39 7.18 3.93
C PRO A 76 -12.48 8.68 3.59
N GLU A 77 -13.01 9.50 4.49
CA GLU A 77 -13.09 10.95 4.33
C GLU A 77 -11.72 11.65 4.17
N HIS A 78 -10.62 11.02 4.59
CA HIS A 78 -9.26 11.56 4.49
C HIS A 78 -8.58 11.26 3.14
N ILE A 79 -9.15 10.37 2.31
CA ILE A 79 -8.57 9.96 1.03
C ILE A 79 -8.19 11.14 0.13
N PRO A 80 -9.05 12.17 -0.08
CA PRO A 80 -8.71 13.29 -0.94
C PRO A 80 -7.45 14.03 -0.48
N THR A 81 -7.31 14.30 0.81
CA THR A 81 -6.16 15.01 1.38
C THR A 81 -4.89 14.14 1.39
N LEU A 82 -5.02 12.82 1.57
CA LEU A 82 -3.88 11.89 1.45
C LEU A 82 -3.34 11.87 0.01
N ILE A 83 -4.22 11.82 -0.98
CA ILE A 83 -3.87 11.89 -2.41
C ILE A 83 -3.19 13.22 -2.73
N GLU A 84 -3.76 14.33 -2.26
CA GLU A 84 -3.20 15.67 -2.45
C GLU A 84 -1.78 15.76 -1.85
N LEU A 85 -1.61 15.32 -0.60
CA LEU A 85 -0.32 15.32 0.08
C LEU A 85 0.73 14.49 -0.67
N GLU A 86 0.38 13.31 -1.18
CA GLU A 86 1.31 12.52 -2.01
C GLU A 86 1.73 13.29 -3.26
N ARG A 87 0.76 13.85 -4.00
CA ARG A 87 1.00 14.57 -5.25
C ARG A 87 1.93 15.77 -5.06
N ILE A 88 1.68 16.60 -4.04
CA ILE A 88 2.55 17.76 -3.77
C ILE A 88 3.93 17.31 -3.30
N THR A 89 4.01 16.27 -2.47
CA THR A 89 5.29 15.75 -1.98
C THR A 89 6.16 15.23 -3.13
N ARG A 90 5.59 14.47 -4.07
CA ARG A 90 6.32 13.95 -5.24
C ARG A 90 6.62 15.03 -6.29
N GLU A 91 5.90 16.15 -6.31
CA GLU A 91 6.15 17.26 -7.24
C GLU A 91 7.23 18.19 -6.71
N THR A 92 7.10 18.62 -5.44
CA THR A 92 8.02 19.57 -4.80
C THR A 92 9.35 18.94 -4.40
N GLY A 93 9.38 17.63 -4.09
CA GLY A 93 10.59 16.92 -3.69
C GLY A 93 11.27 17.55 -2.45
N GLY A 94 12.59 17.71 -2.51
CA GLY A 94 13.33 18.46 -1.49
C GLY A 94 13.47 17.76 -0.14
N THR A 95 13.37 18.53 0.94
CA THR A 95 13.66 18.03 2.28
C THR A 95 12.58 17.07 2.78
N ALA A 96 13.01 15.92 3.33
CA ALA A 96 12.17 14.90 3.99
C ALA A 96 11.04 14.27 3.13
N TYR A 97 10.98 14.57 1.83
CA TYR A 97 9.89 14.11 0.96
C TYR A 97 9.72 12.57 0.96
N CYS A 98 10.81 11.80 0.92
CA CYS A 98 10.73 10.34 0.96
C CYS A 98 10.04 9.83 2.24
N ALA A 99 10.26 10.50 3.38
CA ALA A 99 9.64 10.10 4.65
C ALA A 99 8.15 10.45 4.68
N VAL A 100 7.77 11.55 4.03
CA VAL A 100 6.37 11.94 3.85
C VAL A 100 5.68 10.96 2.90
N GLU A 101 6.22 10.70 1.70
CA GLU A 101 5.65 9.71 0.76
C GLU A 101 5.51 8.33 1.44
N GLU A 102 6.55 7.84 2.11
CA GLU A 102 6.51 6.56 2.81
C GLU A 102 5.42 6.51 3.89
N THR A 103 5.22 7.61 4.62
CA THR A 103 4.16 7.68 5.62
C THR A 103 2.79 7.67 4.93
N VAL A 104 2.58 8.49 3.91
CA VAL A 104 1.31 8.56 3.18
C VAL A 104 0.93 7.20 2.59
N PHE A 105 1.87 6.48 1.98
CA PHE A 105 1.59 5.13 1.47
C PHE A 105 1.24 4.15 2.60
N LYS A 106 1.90 4.21 3.77
CA LYS A 106 1.53 3.37 4.92
C LYS A 106 0.13 3.68 5.44
N GLU A 107 -0.24 4.96 5.50
CA GLU A 107 -1.61 5.39 5.85
C GLU A 107 -2.62 4.80 4.84
N MET A 108 -2.35 4.93 3.54
CA MET A 108 -3.18 4.35 2.47
C MET A 108 -3.25 2.82 2.53
N THR A 109 -2.17 2.12 2.88
CA THR A 109 -2.18 0.66 3.12
C THR A 109 -3.08 0.30 4.30
N SER A 110 -3.00 1.04 5.40
CA SER A 110 -3.87 0.76 6.56
C SER A 110 -5.35 0.96 6.24
N LEU A 111 -5.65 1.91 5.35
CA LEU A 111 -7.00 2.19 4.88
C LEU A 111 -7.49 1.17 3.82
N SER A 112 -6.64 0.81 2.85
CA SER A 112 -6.91 -0.14 1.74
C SER A 112 -8.33 -0.01 1.15
N HIS A 113 -8.72 1.22 0.78
CA HIS A 113 -10.05 1.54 0.29
C HIS A 113 -10.12 1.57 -1.24
N PRO A 114 -11.20 1.08 -1.89
CA PRO A 114 -11.34 1.06 -3.35
C PRO A 114 -11.15 2.41 -4.05
N ASP A 115 -11.55 3.52 -3.43
CA ASP A 115 -11.38 4.87 -4.01
C ASP A 115 -9.92 5.25 -4.26
N LEU A 116 -8.96 4.55 -3.66
CA LEU A 116 -7.53 4.75 -3.91
C LEU A 116 -7.06 4.16 -5.24
N ILE A 117 -7.78 3.20 -5.85
CA ILE A 117 -7.29 2.41 -7.00
C ILE A 117 -6.83 3.31 -8.16
N ALA A 118 -7.64 4.29 -8.55
CA ALA A 118 -7.33 5.17 -9.67
C ALA A 118 -6.04 5.96 -9.42
N PHE A 119 -5.88 6.49 -8.21
CA PHE A 119 -4.67 7.20 -7.80
C PHE A 119 -3.45 6.28 -7.72
N LEU A 120 -3.58 5.06 -7.21
CA LEU A 120 -2.47 4.12 -7.09
C LEU A 120 -1.95 3.66 -8.46
N VAL A 121 -2.83 3.54 -9.46
CA VAL A 121 -2.42 3.31 -10.85
C VAL A 121 -1.63 4.50 -11.40
N GLU A 122 -2.09 5.73 -11.15
CA GLU A 122 -1.37 6.96 -11.51
C GLU A 122 0.02 7.01 -10.83
N ALA A 123 0.08 6.77 -9.51
CA ALA A 123 1.31 6.79 -8.72
C ALA A 123 2.32 5.74 -9.19
N PHE A 124 1.85 4.54 -9.54
CA PHE A 124 2.68 3.46 -10.12
C PHE A 124 3.33 3.89 -11.45
N GLN A 125 2.57 4.58 -12.29
CA GLN A 125 3.01 5.02 -13.61
C GLN A 125 3.88 6.28 -13.56
N TYR A 126 3.80 7.06 -12.48
CA TYR A 126 4.52 8.31 -12.35
C TYR A 126 6.04 8.14 -12.51
N ARG A 127 6.63 9.06 -13.28
CA ARG A 127 8.06 9.12 -13.56
C ARG A 127 8.51 10.57 -13.56
N ARG A 128 9.52 10.86 -12.74
CA ARG A 128 10.32 12.08 -12.85
C ARG A 128 11.81 11.72 -12.86
N ARG A 129 12.62 12.62 -13.39
CA ARG A 129 14.09 12.47 -13.34
C ARG A 129 14.54 12.58 -11.88
N TYR A 130 15.50 11.75 -11.47
CA TYR A 130 16.07 11.72 -10.11
C TYR A 130 15.05 11.44 -8.99
N ASP A 131 14.06 10.60 -9.27
CA ASP A 131 13.09 10.16 -8.27
C ASP A 131 13.61 8.99 -7.43
N ASN A 132 14.20 9.29 -6.27
CA ASN A 132 14.73 8.25 -5.38
C ASN A 132 13.64 7.37 -4.76
N PHE A 133 12.37 7.82 -4.78
CA PHE A 133 11.25 7.08 -4.22
C PHE A 133 10.46 6.25 -5.26
N ALA A 134 10.72 6.40 -6.56
CA ALA A 134 9.92 5.77 -7.61
C ALA A 134 9.82 4.22 -7.52
N GLY A 135 10.87 3.56 -7.05
CA GLY A 135 10.84 2.10 -6.82
C GLY A 135 9.83 1.73 -5.74
N ARG A 136 9.98 2.33 -4.54
CA ARG A 136 9.08 2.12 -3.41
C ARG A 136 7.65 2.54 -3.70
N ARG A 137 7.45 3.64 -4.44
CA ARG A 137 6.11 4.09 -4.85
C ARG A 137 5.36 3.00 -5.60
N ARG A 138 6.04 2.34 -6.55
CA ARG A 138 5.46 1.23 -7.32
C ARG A 138 5.16 0.03 -6.43
N GLU A 139 6.09 -0.33 -5.56
CA GLU A 139 5.91 -1.43 -4.60
C GLU A 139 4.68 -1.20 -3.72
N TYR A 140 4.57 -0.03 -3.09
CA TYR A 140 3.40 0.35 -2.29
C TYR A 140 2.12 0.36 -3.13
N SER A 141 2.17 0.92 -4.35
CA SER A 141 0.99 0.98 -5.21
C SER A 141 0.47 -0.42 -5.56
N VAL A 142 1.36 -1.36 -5.87
CA VAL A 142 0.97 -2.76 -6.13
C VAL A 142 0.45 -3.42 -4.85
N ASP A 143 1.13 -3.26 -3.71
CA ASP A 143 0.71 -3.88 -2.45
C ASP A 143 -0.68 -3.42 -2.01
N ILE A 144 -0.95 -2.11 -2.06
CA ILE A 144 -2.26 -1.57 -1.66
C ILE A 144 -3.36 -2.05 -2.61
N VAL A 145 -3.14 -2.02 -3.93
CA VAL A 145 -4.13 -2.53 -4.89
C VAL A 145 -4.34 -4.05 -4.70
N ALA A 146 -3.28 -4.80 -4.40
CA ALA A 146 -3.37 -6.23 -4.15
C ALA A 146 -4.17 -6.55 -2.88
N VAL A 147 -3.97 -5.79 -1.80
CA VAL A 147 -4.77 -5.90 -0.57
C VAL A 147 -6.23 -5.53 -0.82
N ILE A 148 -6.50 -4.45 -1.56
CA ILE A 148 -7.87 -4.08 -1.94
C ILE A 148 -8.53 -5.24 -2.72
N ALA A 149 -7.86 -5.78 -3.74
CA ALA A 149 -8.37 -6.87 -4.55
C ALA A 149 -8.64 -8.13 -3.69
N ALA A 150 -7.69 -8.51 -2.83
CA ALA A 150 -7.78 -9.66 -1.95
C ALA A 150 -8.95 -9.55 -0.95
N ARG A 151 -9.14 -8.37 -0.34
CA ARG A 151 -10.18 -8.16 0.68
C ARG A 151 -11.58 -7.97 0.11
N THR A 152 -11.69 -7.34 -1.05
CA THR A 152 -12.98 -6.87 -1.58
C THR A 152 -13.44 -7.63 -2.83
N GLY A 153 -12.52 -8.30 -3.54
CA GLY A 153 -12.81 -8.88 -4.85
C GLY A 153 -13.13 -7.86 -5.93
N ALA A 154 -12.83 -6.57 -5.71
CA ALA A 154 -13.19 -5.49 -6.64
C ALA A 154 -12.60 -5.73 -8.05
N PRO A 155 -13.44 -5.82 -9.11
CA PRO A 155 -12.98 -6.05 -10.47
C PRO A 155 -11.99 -4.99 -10.96
N GLU A 156 -12.16 -3.73 -10.55
CA GLU A 156 -11.29 -2.61 -10.90
C GLU A 156 -9.89 -2.78 -10.31
N ALA A 157 -9.79 -3.32 -9.10
CA ALA A 157 -8.50 -3.61 -8.46
C ALA A 157 -7.79 -4.76 -9.17
N ILE A 158 -8.51 -5.84 -9.49
CA ILE A 158 -7.95 -6.97 -10.25
C ILE A 158 -7.45 -6.52 -11.64
N ALA A 159 -8.24 -5.71 -12.35
CA ALA A 159 -7.85 -5.14 -13.63
C ALA A 159 -6.63 -4.20 -13.51
N ALA A 160 -6.53 -3.43 -12.43
CA ALA A 160 -5.37 -2.60 -12.14
C ALA A 160 -4.10 -3.42 -11.91
N LEU A 161 -4.17 -4.54 -11.17
CA LEU A 161 -3.05 -5.46 -11.00
C LEU A 161 -2.58 -6.05 -12.32
N GLY A 162 -3.50 -6.43 -13.21
CA GLY A 162 -3.17 -6.87 -14.57
C GLY A 162 -2.33 -5.84 -15.33
N LYS A 163 -2.70 -4.56 -15.25
CA LYS A 163 -1.91 -3.46 -15.85
C LYS A 163 -0.54 -3.29 -15.20
N MET A 164 -0.44 -3.45 -13.88
CA MET A 164 0.83 -3.36 -13.15
C MET A 164 1.77 -4.53 -13.47
N LEU A 165 1.22 -5.74 -13.65
CA LEU A 165 1.92 -6.94 -14.11
C LEU A 165 2.39 -6.83 -15.56
N ALA A 166 1.75 -6.00 -16.39
CA ALA A 166 2.22 -5.63 -17.73
C ALA A 166 3.34 -4.55 -17.71
N GLY A 167 4.03 -4.38 -16.58
CA GLY A 167 5.09 -3.40 -16.40
C GLY A 167 6.19 -3.49 -17.47
N PRO A 168 6.81 -2.36 -17.87
CA PRO A 168 7.68 -2.30 -19.04
C PRO A 168 9.05 -2.96 -18.86
N THR A 169 9.45 -3.26 -17.62
CA THR A 169 10.73 -3.91 -17.33
C THR A 169 10.50 -5.21 -16.57
N PRO A 170 11.33 -6.24 -16.80
CA PRO A 170 11.23 -7.51 -16.07
C PRO A 170 11.29 -7.33 -14.55
N LYS A 171 12.12 -6.39 -14.08
CA LYS A 171 12.23 -6.06 -12.66
C LYS A 171 10.89 -5.61 -12.06
N ILE A 172 10.15 -4.75 -12.77
CA ILE A 172 8.83 -4.27 -12.29
C ILE A 172 7.84 -5.43 -12.25
N ARG A 173 7.82 -6.26 -13.30
CA ARG A 173 6.89 -7.41 -13.37
C ARG A 173 7.18 -8.45 -12.30
N GLY A 174 8.45 -8.81 -12.09
CA GLY A 174 8.87 -9.74 -11.03
C GLY A 174 8.48 -9.24 -9.63
N VAL A 175 8.77 -7.98 -9.32
CA VAL A 175 8.37 -7.37 -8.03
C VAL A 175 6.85 -7.36 -7.86
N ALA A 176 6.09 -7.05 -8.93
CA ALA A 176 4.64 -7.08 -8.87
C ALA A 176 4.09 -8.50 -8.61
N LEU A 177 4.66 -9.53 -9.25
CA LEU A 177 4.31 -10.93 -8.97
C LEU A 177 4.51 -11.28 -7.50
N ASP A 178 5.70 -10.97 -6.95
CA ASP A 178 6.05 -11.28 -5.56
C ASP A 178 5.08 -10.61 -4.57
N ILE A 179 4.81 -9.31 -4.78
CA ILE A 179 3.92 -8.52 -3.91
C ILE A 179 2.49 -9.04 -3.98
N ILE A 180 1.98 -9.31 -5.19
CA ILE A 180 0.62 -9.81 -5.37
C ILE A 180 0.46 -11.17 -4.70
N TYR A 181 1.40 -12.09 -4.90
CA TYR A 181 1.37 -13.41 -4.27
C TYR A 181 1.37 -13.30 -2.74
N GLU A 182 2.28 -12.52 -2.15
CA GLU A 182 2.37 -12.38 -0.70
C GLU A 182 1.15 -11.62 -0.12
N ALA A 183 0.54 -10.68 -0.84
CA ALA A 183 -0.68 -10.01 -0.41
C ALA A 183 -1.85 -11.00 -0.28
N TYR A 184 -2.11 -11.83 -1.30
CA TYR A 184 -3.18 -12.84 -1.24
C TYR A 184 -2.94 -13.89 -0.15
N LYS A 185 -1.68 -14.33 0.00
CA LYS A 185 -1.29 -15.24 1.07
C LYS A 185 -1.48 -14.63 2.46
N ARG A 186 -1.11 -13.35 2.64
CA ARG A 186 -1.28 -12.61 3.90
C ARG A 186 -2.75 -12.44 4.27
N GLU A 187 -3.61 -12.18 3.29
CA GLU A 187 -5.06 -12.03 3.50
C GLU A 187 -5.79 -13.39 3.57
N GLY A 188 -5.10 -14.50 3.30
CA GLY A 188 -5.64 -15.86 3.43
C GLY A 188 -6.74 -16.19 2.41
N CYS A 189 -6.73 -15.52 1.26
CA CYS A 189 -7.73 -15.66 0.21
C CYS A 189 -7.14 -16.30 -1.06
N ASP A 190 -7.99 -17.02 -1.79
CA ASP A 190 -7.62 -17.57 -3.09
C ASP A 190 -7.48 -16.47 -4.14
N MET A 191 -6.51 -16.66 -5.04
CA MET A 191 -6.30 -15.75 -6.16
C MET A 191 -7.42 -15.92 -7.20
N PRO A 192 -8.09 -14.83 -7.63
CA PRO A 192 -9.21 -14.95 -8.56
C PRO A 192 -8.72 -15.38 -9.95
N PRO A 193 -9.54 -16.12 -10.72
CA PRO A 193 -9.14 -16.66 -12.03
C PRO A 193 -8.52 -15.63 -13.00
N PRO A 194 -9.04 -14.39 -13.15
CA PRO A 194 -8.41 -13.41 -14.04
C PRO A 194 -6.96 -13.06 -13.67
N LEU A 195 -6.61 -13.14 -12.38
CA LEU A 195 -5.25 -12.87 -11.92
C LEU A 195 -4.35 -14.10 -12.09
N LEU A 196 -4.89 -15.31 -11.90
CA LEU A 196 -4.20 -16.55 -12.26
C LEU A 196 -3.88 -16.61 -13.76
N ASP A 197 -4.79 -16.14 -14.61
CA ASP A 197 -4.56 -16.05 -16.06
C ASP A 197 -3.38 -15.13 -16.40
N TYR A 198 -3.22 -14.01 -15.69
CA TYR A 198 -2.03 -13.15 -15.85
C TYR A 198 -0.74 -13.84 -15.42
N PHE A 199 -0.75 -14.58 -14.31
CA PHE A 199 0.42 -15.36 -13.88
C PHE A 199 0.76 -16.44 -14.90
N TRP A 200 -0.24 -17.12 -15.46
CA TRP A 200 -0.07 -18.10 -16.52
C TRP A 200 0.53 -17.50 -17.79
N GLN A 201 -0.02 -16.37 -18.25
CA GLN A 201 0.48 -15.67 -19.42
C GLN A 201 1.93 -15.23 -19.22
N LEU A 202 2.29 -14.69 -18.06
CA LEU A 202 3.67 -14.34 -17.74
C LEU A 202 4.57 -15.58 -17.67
N GLY A 203 4.10 -16.67 -17.07
CA GLY A 203 4.82 -17.94 -16.99
C GLY A 203 5.19 -18.51 -18.37
N ARG A 204 4.28 -18.38 -19.35
CA ARG A 204 4.46 -18.93 -20.70
C ARG A 204 5.23 -17.98 -21.62
N ASP A 205 4.83 -16.71 -21.64
CA ASP A 205 5.14 -15.81 -22.76
C ASP A 205 6.10 -14.66 -22.37
N ASP A 206 6.42 -14.45 -21.09
CA ASP A 206 7.29 -13.34 -20.71
C ASP A 206 8.69 -13.52 -21.33
N PRO A 207 9.29 -12.50 -21.96
CA PRO A 207 10.63 -12.64 -22.55
C PRO A 207 11.73 -12.91 -21.49
N ASP A 208 11.53 -12.48 -20.25
CA ASP A 208 12.50 -12.68 -19.18
C ASP A 208 12.29 -14.01 -18.46
N GLN A 209 13.33 -14.85 -18.48
CA GLN A 209 13.29 -16.19 -17.90
C GLN A 209 13.00 -16.19 -16.39
N ARG A 210 13.48 -15.19 -15.64
CA ARG A 210 13.25 -15.13 -14.19
C ARG A 210 11.79 -14.82 -13.89
N VAL A 211 11.18 -13.90 -14.66
CA VAL A 211 9.75 -13.60 -14.54
C VAL A 211 8.91 -14.84 -14.82
N ARG A 212 9.23 -15.58 -15.90
CA ARG A 212 8.56 -16.87 -16.22
C ARG A 212 8.65 -17.87 -15.07
N GLN A 213 9.88 -18.10 -14.57
CA GLN A 213 10.14 -19.03 -13.48
C GLN A 213 9.41 -18.65 -12.19
N THR A 214 9.42 -17.37 -11.82
CA THR A 214 8.72 -16.87 -10.64
C THR A 214 7.20 -17.09 -10.76
N ALA A 215 6.61 -16.74 -11.90
CA ALA A 215 5.17 -16.91 -12.11
C ALA A 215 4.75 -18.39 -12.03
N LEU A 216 5.47 -19.29 -12.70
CA LEU A 216 5.22 -20.74 -12.65
C LEU A 216 5.43 -21.32 -11.24
N ALA A 217 6.46 -20.88 -10.52
CA ALA A 217 6.71 -21.31 -9.15
C ALA A 217 5.56 -20.91 -8.21
N PHE A 218 4.98 -19.72 -8.38
CA PHE A 218 3.80 -19.31 -7.62
C PHE A 218 2.56 -20.12 -7.98
N LEU A 219 2.30 -20.34 -9.27
CA LEU A 219 1.20 -21.20 -9.70
C LEU A 219 1.32 -22.63 -9.16
N GLN A 220 2.53 -23.19 -9.10
CA GLN A 220 2.79 -24.49 -8.49
C GLN A 220 2.49 -24.49 -6.98
N ARG A 221 2.91 -23.44 -6.25
CA ARG A 221 2.64 -23.31 -4.80
C ARG A 221 1.15 -23.17 -4.49
N LEU A 222 0.40 -22.55 -5.40
CA LEU A 222 -1.06 -22.44 -5.33
C LEU A 222 -1.77 -23.72 -5.79
N GLY A 223 -1.04 -24.73 -6.27
CA GLY A 223 -1.61 -26.02 -6.72
C GLY A 223 -2.25 -25.98 -8.11
N HIS A 224 -2.02 -24.93 -8.90
CA HIS A 224 -2.57 -24.77 -10.25
C HIS A 224 -1.71 -25.38 -11.36
N VAL A 225 -0.48 -25.80 -11.03
CA VAL A 225 0.49 -26.38 -11.98
C VAL A 225 1.26 -27.50 -11.32
N SER A 226 1.36 -28.64 -11.98
CA SER A 226 2.28 -29.71 -11.55
C SER A 226 3.73 -29.34 -11.86
N TYR A 227 4.68 -29.88 -11.08
CA TYR A 227 6.11 -29.69 -11.34
C TYR A 227 6.51 -30.08 -12.78
N LYS A 228 5.87 -31.12 -13.34
CA LYS A 228 6.11 -31.59 -14.70
C LYS A 228 5.66 -30.55 -15.74
N GLU A 229 4.44 -30.03 -15.61
CA GLU A 229 3.92 -28.99 -16.51
C GLU A 229 4.79 -27.74 -16.45
N ALA A 230 5.20 -27.30 -15.25
CA ALA A 230 6.09 -26.14 -15.10
C ALA A 230 7.43 -26.32 -15.84
N LEU A 231 8.00 -27.53 -15.83
CA LEU A 231 9.24 -27.82 -16.57
C LEU A 231 9.03 -27.83 -18.08
N GLU A 232 7.93 -28.41 -18.57
CA GLU A 232 7.60 -28.45 -20.01
C GLU A 232 7.53 -27.03 -20.59
N TYR A 233 6.87 -26.09 -19.89
CA TYR A 233 6.82 -24.69 -20.29
C TYR A 233 8.18 -23.98 -20.31
N LEU A 234 9.07 -24.30 -19.36
CA LEU A 234 10.40 -23.68 -19.28
C LEU A 234 11.37 -24.24 -20.33
N GLU A 235 11.19 -25.49 -20.74
CA GLU A 235 12.01 -26.16 -21.77
C GLU A 235 11.54 -25.84 -23.20
N GLY A 236 10.43 -25.12 -23.37
CA GLY A 236 9.84 -24.81 -24.68
C GLY A 236 9.31 -26.04 -25.41
N ARG A 237 8.82 -27.03 -24.66
CA ARG A 237 8.26 -28.28 -25.16
C ARG A 237 6.74 -28.28 -25.13
#